data_AF-A0AAV9HX97-F1
#
_entry.id   AF-A0AAV9HX97-F1
#
_cell.length_a   1.000
_cell.length_b   1.000
_cell.length_c   1.000
_cell.angle_alpha   90.00
_cell.angle_beta   90.00
_cell.angle_gamma   90.00
#
_symmetry.space_group_name_H-M   'P 1'
#
loop_
_entity.id
_entity.type
_entity.pdbx_description
1 polymer ?
#
loop_
_entity_poly.entity_id
_entity_poly.type
_entity_poly.pdbx_seq_one_letter_code
_entity_poly.pdbx_strand_id
1 'polypeptide(L)'
;MATPQDLQDLIRLFTVGRKIPMMQAMAQIKALQAVELRSIKQIAESALETVQSAIKDEKTAKSLQNACKAALKREASSGTKRGAPSSPAHPAKRAKNAFMNVPVEMTPQEFESSLELPIIMDEDKIRQTVVEMNRAPLVLAFAVELLRYTMPEQPPSSRLSLAQAVVSANSRSKAVSLGFQKGPSADEEGWGEGQPRVKVMGREVAVLKRGGYEWKGEENVGGDAAATSGGSAVTTESASAEKAQTQSPLSVAAPATPKPVWATSAPISLKDSKFIARAIHLSSPSERGTLMKSLFNAQPQLRSASHNAWAYRLRPSEGSMSNRPREESFDDGETGCGDLMLRIMREINAVDTLVVLTRWFGGTMLGPDRWRLMRNVVTSALTEQFRKSGAEVSLGGEAVWGLDLEAAKNKATVGGYGSGTKLHATTGVVGMQIHRPEAARGYLLKSIAMKDEATSSSPARRKSMHKTHKMREAEREEALGLLLGALRMLFDSWADDLDTAELDRRAWGWYCAVRPDVENGVAGWGSKGAVRLDSILDLRRPERK
;
A
#
# COMPACT_ATOMS: atom_id res chain seq x y z
N MET A 1 -26.70 14.69 -46.45
CA MET A 1 -25.34 14.11 -46.57
C MET A 1 -24.82 13.89 -45.16
N ALA A 2 -24.43 12.67 -44.78
CA ALA A 2 -23.82 12.44 -43.47
C ALA A 2 -22.38 12.91 -43.51
N THR A 3 -21.98 13.79 -42.60
CA THR A 3 -20.59 14.24 -42.52
C THR A 3 -19.74 13.16 -41.83
N PRO A 4 -18.44 13.07 -42.14
CA PRO A 4 -17.52 12.23 -41.36
C PRO A 4 -17.56 12.54 -39.85
N GLN A 5 -17.90 13.78 -39.50
CA GLN A 5 -18.10 14.25 -38.13
C GLN A 5 -19.32 13.59 -37.46
N ASP A 6 -20.45 13.48 -38.15
CA ASP A 6 -21.66 12.82 -37.63
C ASP A 6 -21.40 11.36 -37.24
N LEU A 7 -20.59 10.65 -38.03
CA LEU A 7 -20.18 9.28 -37.74
C LEU A 7 -19.28 9.23 -36.50
N GLN A 8 -18.31 10.13 -36.37
CA GLN A 8 -17.44 10.20 -35.19
C GLN A 8 -18.24 10.51 -33.92
N ASP A 9 -19.20 11.42 -34.01
CA ASP A 9 -20.05 11.81 -32.88
C ASP A 9 -20.96 10.66 -32.44
N LEU A 10 -21.52 9.90 -33.40
CA LEU A 10 -22.27 8.67 -33.10
C LEU A 10 -21.38 7.60 -32.47
N ILE A 11 -20.19 7.33 -33.02
CA ILE A 11 -19.24 6.38 -32.43
C ILE A 11 -18.89 6.79 -31.00
N ARG A 12 -18.63 8.08 -30.76
CA ARG A 12 -18.33 8.62 -29.42
C ARG A 12 -19.52 8.47 -28.48
N LEU A 13 -20.74 8.74 -28.94
CA LEU A 13 -21.95 8.59 -28.12
C LEU A 13 -22.17 7.12 -27.70
N PHE A 14 -21.99 6.16 -28.61
CA PHE A 14 -22.19 4.74 -28.30
C PHE A 14 -21.09 4.17 -27.39
N THR A 15 -19.83 4.50 -27.66
CA THR A 15 -18.68 3.94 -26.94
C THR A 15 -18.41 4.65 -25.61
N VAL A 16 -18.49 5.98 -25.56
CA VAL A 16 -18.21 6.76 -24.36
C VAL A 16 -19.48 7.06 -23.58
N GLY A 17 -20.54 7.50 -24.25
CA GLY A 17 -21.80 7.88 -23.62
C GLY A 17 -22.61 6.67 -23.12
N ARG A 18 -22.67 5.60 -23.92
CA ARG A 18 -23.45 4.38 -23.61
C ARG A 18 -22.60 3.17 -23.19
N LYS A 19 -21.27 3.28 -23.23
CA LYS A 19 -20.31 2.21 -22.85
C LYS A 19 -20.52 0.90 -23.61
N ILE A 20 -20.92 0.99 -24.88
CA ILE A 20 -21.12 -0.17 -25.76
C ILE A 20 -19.77 -0.54 -26.41
N PRO A 21 -19.39 -1.84 -26.47
CA PRO A 21 -18.18 -2.28 -27.16
C PRO A 21 -18.14 -1.83 -28.62
N MET A 22 -16.95 -1.49 -29.14
CA MET A 22 -16.77 -0.90 -30.47
C MET A 22 -17.44 -1.70 -31.59
N MET A 23 -17.31 -3.04 -31.60
CA MET A 23 -17.95 -3.88 -32.62
C MET A 23 -19.49 -3.77 -32.60
N GLN A 24 -20.08 -3.76 -31.41
CA GLN A 24 -21.52 -3.65 -31.25
C GLN A 24 -22.02 -2.23 -31.57
N ALA A 25 -21.23 -1.20 -31.24
CA ALA A 25 -21.49 0.17 -31.62
C ALA A 25 -21.51 0.33 -33.15
N MET A 26 -20.52 -0.20 -33.86
CA MET A 26 -20.45 -0.15 -35.33
C MET A 26 -21.60 -0.92 -35.99
N ALA A 27 -22.01 -2.07 -35.45
CA ALA A 27 -23.15 -2.82 -35.94
C ALA A 27 -24.47 -2.04 -35.79
N GLN A 28 -24.69 -1.39 -34.64
CA GLN A 28 -25.88 -0.57 -34.40
C GLN A 28 -25.88 0.71 -35.25
N ILE A 29 -24.73 1.34 -35.44
CA ILE A 29 -24.59 2.52 -36.32
C ILE A 29 -24.89 2.15 -37.77
N LYS A 30 -24.40 0.99 -38.26
CA LYS A 30 -24.70 0.50 -39.60
C LYS A 30 -26.20 0.21 -39.79
N ALA A 31 -26.86 -0.34 -38.76
CA ALA A 31 -28.31 -0.56 -38.78
C ALA A 31 -29.11 0.76 -38.81
N LEU A 32 -28.67 1.78 -38.08
CA LEU A 32 -29.29 3.11 -38.09
C LEU A 32 -29.08 3.82 -39.44
N GLN A 33 -27.88 3.70 -40.03
CA GLN A 33 -27.59 4.23 -41.35
C GLN A 33 -28.44 3.60 -42.45
N ALA A 34 -28.83 2.33 -42.30
CA ALA A 34 -29.71 1.62 -43.22
C ALA A 34 -31.16 2.16 -43.21
N VAL A 35 -31.58 2.81 -42.11
CA VAL A 35 -32.87 3.51 -41.98
C VAL A 35 -32.67 5.04 -42.13
N GLU A 36 -31.60 5.45 -42.79
CA GLU A 36 -31.26 6.85 -43.06
C GLU A 36 -31.03 7.75 -41.82
N LEU A 37 -30.91 7.15 -40.63
CA LEU A 37 -30.56 7.84 -39.40
C LEU A 37 -29.04 7.90 -39.26
N ARG A 38 -28.44 8.98 -39.75
CA ARG A 38 -26.98 9.11 -39.89
C ARG A 38 -26.33 10.11 -38.94
N SER A 39 -27.10 10.86 -38.15
CA SER A 39 -26.58 11.81 -37.14
C SER A 39 -27.34 11.76 -35.81
N ILE A 40 -26.71 12.29 -34.76
CA ILE A 40 -27.32 12.42 -33.42
C ILE A 40 -28.62 13.23 -33.49
N LYS A 41 -28.63 14.30 -34.29
CA LYS A 41 -29.80 15.16 -34.48
C LYS A 41 -30.96 14.41 -35.12
N GLN A 42 -30.70 13.66 -36.20
CA GLN A 42 -31.72 12.86 -36.88
C GLN A 42 -32.34 11.81 -35.94
N ILE A 43 -31.51 11.12 -35.14
CA ILE A 43 -32.01 10.12 -34.18
C ILE A 43 -32.86 10.79 -33.09
N ALA A 44 -32.44 11.94 -32.57
CA ALA A 44 -33.19 12.66 -31.53
C ALA A 44 -34.55 13.18 -32.00
N GLU A 45 -34.66 13.58 -33.27
CA GLU A 45 -35.86 14.19 -33.87
C GLU A 45 -36.78 13.16 -34.56
N SER A 46 -36.28 11.96 -34.87
CA SER A 46 -37.06 10.88 -35.52
C SER A 46 -38.18 10.29 -34.64
N ALA A 47 -39.18 9.68 -35.28
CA ALA A 47 -40.20 8.90 -34.57
C ALA A 47 -39.58 7.65 -33.92
N LEU A 48 -40.08 7.26 -32.74
CA LEU A 48 -39.55 6.10 -32.01
C LEU A 48 -39.67 4.80 -32.83
N GLU A 49 -40.72 4.66 -33.63
CA GLU A 49 -40.95 3.53 -34.54
C GLU A 49 -39.82 3.38 -35.58
N THR A 50 -39.30 4.49 -36.09
CA THR A 50 -38.17 4.52 -37.04
C THR A 50 -36.85 4.13 -36.37
N VAL A 51 -36.66 4.44 -35.09
CA VAL A 51 -35.48 4.00 -34.33
C VAL A 51 -35.59 2.52 -33.97
N GLN A 52 -36.81 2.03 -33.69
CA GLN A 52 -37.09 0.63 -33.38
C GLN A 52 -36.92 -0.29 -34.60
N SER A 53 -37.22 0.18 -35.81
CA SER A 53 -36.98 -0.61 -37.03
C SER A 53 -35.48 -0.88 -37.25
N ALA A 54 -34.61 0.03 -36.81
CA ALA A 54 -33.14 -0.16 -36.82
C ALA A 54 -32.63 -0.95 -35.59
N ILE A 55 -33.19 -0.69 -34.41
CA ILE A 55 -32.82 -1.32 -33.14
C ILE A 55 -34.03 -2.10 -32.62
N LYS A 56 -34.06 -3.39 -32.97
CA LYS A 56 -35.19 -4.30 -32.72
C LYS A 56 -35.67 -4.37 -31.26
N ASP A 57 -34.82 -4.01 -30.29
CA ASP A 57 -35.21 -3.95 -28.88
C ASP A 57 -35.73 -2.56 -28.50
N GLU A 58 -37.00 -2.51 -28.10
CA GLU A 58 -37.71 -1.27 -27.73
C GLU A 58 -37.02 -0.52 -26.59
N LYS A 59 -36.47 -1.23 -25.59
CA LYS A 59 -35.84 -0.59 -24.43
C LYS A 59 -34.53 0.09 -24.83
N THR A 60 -33.72 -0.53 -25.68
CA THR A 60 -32.49 0.07 -26.19
C THR A 60 -32.74 1.17 -27.21
N ALA A 61 -33.78 1.09 -28.03
CA ALA A 61 -34.20 2.16 -28.95
C ALA A 61 -34.60 3.44 -28.18
N LYS A 62 -35.47 3.32 -27.16
CA LYS A 62 -35.85 4.44 -26.27
C LYS A 62 -34.64 5.03 -25.54
N SER A 63 -33.76 4.16 -25.01
CA SER A 63 -32.53 4.57 -24.33
C SER A 63 -31.58 5.35 -25.24
N LEU A 64 -31.39 4.90 -26.48
CA LEU A 64 -30.56 5.59 -27.46
C LEU A 64 -31.13 6.97 -27.81
N GLN A 65 -32.43 7.05 -28.09
CA GLN A 65 -33.08 8.30 -28.48
C GLN A 65 -32.98 9.35 -27.37
N ASN A 66 -33.14 8.94 -26.11
CA ASN A 66 -32.95 9.83 -24.95
C ASN A 66 -31.49 10.28 -24.79
N ALA A 67 -30.51 9.41 -25.08
CA ALA A 67 -29.10 9.78 -25.06
C ALA A 67 -28.77 10.82 -26.15
N CYS A 68 -29.33 10.70 -27.34
CA CYS A 68 -29.17 11.68 -28.42
C CYS A 68 -29.78 13.05 -28.05
N LYS A 69 -31.00 13.07 -27.49
CA LYS A 69 -31.64 14.30 -26.99
C LYS A 69 -30.82 14.99 -25.89
N ALA A 70 -30.23 14.20 -24.98
CA ALA A 70 -29.37 14.71 -23.92
C ALA A 70 -28.00 15.22 -24.40
N ALA A 71 -27.51 14.76 -25.55
CA ALA A 71 -26.29 15.25 -26.19
C ALA A 71 -26.52 16.64 -26.81
N LEU A 72 -27.62 16.82 -27.56
CA LEU A 72 -27.98 18.11 -28.17
C LEU A 72 -28.22 19.21 -27.12
N LYS A 73 -28.84 18.86 -25.98
CA LYS A 73 -29.05 19.82 -24.88
C LYS A 73 -27.74 20.30 -24.26
N ARG A 74 -26.70 19.47 -24.25
CA ARG A 74 -25.38 19.84 -23.70
C ARG A 74 -24.66 20.81 -24.63
N GLU A 75 -24.71 20.59 -25.95
CA GLU A 75 -24.11 21.50 -26.94
C GLU A 75 -24.78 22.87 -26.96
N ALA A 76 -26.10 22.95 -26.77
CA ALA A 76 -26.81 24.22 -26.67
C ALA A 76 -26.40 25.08 -25.45
N SER A 77 -25.87 24.45 -24.39
CA SER A 77 -25.50 25.15 -23.14
C SER A 77 -24.09 25.76 -23.14
N SER A 78 -23.24 25.45 -24.12
CA SER A 78 -21.85 25.95 -24.19
C SER A 78 -21.68 27.23 -25.02
N GLY A 79 -22.76 27.81 -25.58
CA GLY A 79 -22.71 28.86 -26.61
C GLY A 79 -22.74 30.34 -26.16
N THR A 80 -22.82 30.67 -24.87
CA THR A 80 -23.09 32.06 -24.45
C THR A 80 -22.05 32.64 -23.48
N LYS A 81 -21.00 33.29 -24.01
CA LYS A 81 -20.16 34.25 -23.26
C LYS A 81 -19.80 35.47 -24.14
N ARG A 82 -20.37 36.64 -23.83
CA ARG A 82 -19.85 37.97 -24.24
C ARG A 82 -19.12 38.58 -23.04
N GLY A 83 -17.98 39.23 -23.28
CA GLY A 83 -17.01 39.67 -22.28
C GLY A 83 -17.09 41.14 -21.87
N ALA A 84 -16.35 41.47 -20.79
CA ALA A 84 -15.87 42.81 -20.38
C ALA A 84 -14.75 42.61 -19.30
N PRO A 85 -13.93 43.61 -18.93
CA PRO A 85 -12.46 43.53 -19.03
C PRO A 85 -11.68 43.43 -17.69
N SER A 86 -10.35 43.38 -17.85
CA SER A 86 -9.22 42.99 -16.99
C SER A 86 -8.85 43.86 -15.77
N SER A 87 -8.54 43.21 -14.62
CA SER A 87 -7.30 43.30 -13.78
C SER A 87 -7.53 42.65 -12.37
N PRO A 88 -6.52 42.38 -11.53
CA PRO A 88 -5.58 41.26 -11.61
C PRO A 88 -5.69 40.23 -10.45
N ALA A 89 -5.33 38.99 -10.79
CA ALA A 89 -4.73 37.89 -9.99
C ALA A 89 -5.14 37.66 -8.51
N HIS A 90 -6.06 36.72 -8.31
CA HIS A 90 -6.01 35.72 -7.23
C HIS A 90 -6.23 34.32 -7.84
N PRO A 91 -5.53 33.25 -7.41
CA PRO A 91 -5.62 31.95 -8.06
C PRO A 91 -6.88 31.21 -7.61
N ALA A 92 -8.02 31.53 -8.20
CA ALA A 92 -9.25 30.77 -8.05
C ALA A 92 -9.36 29.70 -9.14
N LYS A 93 -9.32 28.43 -8.69
CA LYS A 93 -10.00 27.24 -9.24
C LYS A 93 -10.05 27.13 -10.77
N ARG A 94 -9.09 26.39 -11.33
CA ARG A 94 -9.08 25.99 -12.73
C ARG A 94 -10.23 25.00 -13.00
N ALA A 95 -11.26 25.51 -13.68
CA ALA A 95 -12.34 24.72 -14.26
C ALA A 95 -11.80 23.76 -15.33
N LYS A 96 -12.36 22.56 -15.35
CA LYS A 96 -12.05 21.45 -16.26
C LYS A 96 -12.26 21.84 -17.72
N ASN A 97 -11.18 21.89 -18.50
CA ASN A 97 -11.24 21.75 -19.95
C ASN A 97 -11.12 20.26 -20.30
N ALA A 98 -12.26 19.64 -20.58
CA ALA A 98 -12.38 18.27 -21.06
C ALA A 98 -12.13 18.22 -22.57
N PHE A 99 -10.88 18.37 -23.02
CA PHE A 99 -10.48 18.02 -24.38
C PHE A 99 -8.96 17.81 -24.51
N MET A 100 -8.45 16.82 -23.76
CA MET A 100 -7.22 16.07 -24.03
C MET A 100 -7.26 14.91 -23.03
N ASN A 101 -7.77 13.75 -23.46
CA ASN A 101 -7.89 12.56 -22.61
C ASN A 101 -6.55 11.81 -22.54
N VAL A 102 -5.51 12.51 -22.10
CA VAL A 102 -4.39 11.89 -21.38
C VAL A 102 -4.81 11.98 -19.91
N PRO A 103 -4.77 10.89 -19.11
CA PRO A 103 -4.88 11.04 -17.65
C PRO A 103 -3.86 12.10 -17.26
N VAL A 104 -4.27 13.16 -16.56
CA VAL A 104 -3.28 14.03 -15.94
C VAL A 104 -2.45 13.10 -15.06
N GLU A 105 -1.22 12.80 -15.47
CA GLU A 105 -0.27 12.10 -14.64
C GLU A 105 -0.03 13.06 -13.47
N MET A 106 -0.80 12.88 -12.39
CA MET A 106 -0.55 13.59 -11.15
C MET A 106 0.85 13.21 -10.71
N THR A 107 1.65 14.21 -10.37
CA THR A 107 2.95 13.96 -9.75
C THR A 107 2.76 13.12 -8.48
N PRO A 108 3.75 12.30 -8.08
CA PRO A 108 3.66 11.54 -6.84
C PRO A 108 3.28 12.42 -5.64
N GLN A 109 3.80 13.64 -5.58
CA GLN A 109 3.49 14.62 -4.53
C GLN A 109 2.04 15.10 -4.59
N GLU A 110 1.53 15.48 -5.76
CA GLU A 110 0.11 15.87 -5.91
C GLU A 110 -0.83 14.73 -5.53
N PHE A 111 -0.43 13.48 -5.82
CA PHE A 111 -1.19 12.30 -5.43
C PHE A 111 -1.23 12.15 -3.90
N GLU A 112 -0.09 12.25 -3.21
CA GLU A 112 -0.07 12.21 -1.74
C GLU A 112 -0.87 13.36 -1.12
N SER A 113 -0.73 14.59 -1.62
CA SER A 113 -1.51 15.74 -1.14
C SER A 113 -3.01 15.58 -1.35
N SER A 114 -3.44 14.91 -2.42
CA SER A 114 -4.87 14.60 -2.64
C SER A 114 -5.45 13.62 -1.61
N LEU A 115 -4.58 12.89 -0.91
CA LEU A 115 -4.93 11.90 0.11
C LEU A 115 -4.81 12.42 1.54
N GLU A 116 -4.36 13.66 1.74
CA GLU A 116 -4.31 14.29 3.06
C GLU A 116 -5.68 14.26 3.75
N LEU A 117 -5.62 14.04 5.06
CA LEU A 117 -6.79 13.98 5.95
C LEU A 117 -6.91 15.30 6.72
N PRO A 118 -8.14 15.76 7.02
CA PRO A 118 -8.34 16.95 7.83
C PRO A 118 -7.78 16.72 9.24
N ILE A 119 -7.23 17.77 9.86
CA ILE A 119 -6.80 17.73 11.26
C ILE A 119 -7.18 19.02 11.97
N ILE A 120 -7.73 18.90 13.16
CA ILE A 120 -8.12 20.02 14.02
C ILE A 120 -7.60 19.72 15.43
N MET A 121 -6.69 20.56 15.94
CA MET A 121 -5.98 20.37 17.22
C MET A 121 -6.54 21.23 18.37
N ASP A 122 -7.77 21.70 18.23
CA ASP A 122 -8.44 22.57 19.21
C ASP A 122 -8.93 21.71 20.40
N GLU A 123 -8.16 21.71 21.49
CA GLU A 123 -8.42 20.83 22.65
C GLU A 123 -9.81 21.04 23.25
N ASP A 124 -10.26 22.29 23.40
CA ASP A 124 -11.56 22.61 23.99
C ASP A 124 -12.70 22.09 23.12
N LYS A 125 -12.60 22.26 21.79
CA LYS A 125 -13.58 21.68 20.87
C LYS A 125 -13.55 20.16 20.89
N ILE A 126 -12.38 19.55 20.94
CA ILE A 126 -12.25 18.09 21.01
C ILE A 126 -12.94 17.58 22.29
N ARG A 127 -12.68 18.18 23.46
CA ARG A 127 -13.29 17.75 24.73
C ARG A 127 -14.82 17.84 24.75
N GLN A 128 -15.39 18.79 24.04
CA GLN A 128 -16.84 18.98 23.97
C GLN A 128 -17.52 18.16 22.87
N THR A 129 -16.74 17.40 22.09
CA THR A 129 -17.25 16.71 20.90
C THR A 129 -17.55 15.24 21.16
N VAL A 130 -18.75 14.83 20.75
CA VAL A 130 -19.13 13.42 20.64
C VAL A 130 -19.41 13.11 19.17
N VAL A 131 -18.77 12.07 18.64
CA VAL A 131 -18.99 11.61 17.27
C VAL A 131 -19.72 10.27 17.27
N GLU A 132 -20.48 9.99 16.23
CA GLU A 132 -21.14 8.72 16.01
C GLU A 132 -20.49 7.99 14.83
N MET A 133 -19.98 6.77 15.07
CA MET A 133 -19.32 5.98 14.04
C MET A 133 -19.32 4.48 14.32
N ASN A 134 -18.98 3.71 13.29
CA ASN A 134 -18.74 2.28 13.40
C ASN A 134 -17.36 2.01 14.03
N ARG A 135 -17.18 0.80 14.57
CA ARG A 135 -15.89 0.33 15.13
C ARG A 135 -14.76 0.28 14.10
N ALA A 136 -15.03 -0.13 12.86
CA ALA A 136 -14.00 -0.32 11.83
C ALA A 136 -13.36 1.01 11.33
N PRO A 137 -14.11 2.07 11.02
CA PRO A 137 -13.57 3.41 10.76
C PRO A 137 -12.71 3.96 11.90
N LEU A 138 -13.07 3.67 13.17
CA LEU A 138 -12.25 4.08 14.30
C LEU A 138 -10.90 3.35 14.31
N VAL A 139 -10.87 2.03 14.08
CA VAL A 139 -9.61 1.28 13.90
C VAL A 139 -8.79 1.86 12.76
N LEU A 140 -9.44 2.20 11.65
CA LEU A 140 -8.78 2.81 10.50
C LEU A 140 -8.09 4.13 10.88
N ALA A 141 -8.79 5.01 11.61
CA ALA A 141 -8.23 6.29 12.08
C ALA A 141 -7.06 6.08 13.05
N PHE A 142 -7.19 5.16 14.01
CA PHE A 142 -6.11 4.79 14.93
C PHE A 142 -4.87 4.28 14.18
N ALA A 143 -5.04 3.36 13.25
CA ALA A 143 -3.93 2.77 12.50
C ALA A 143 -3.23 3.81 11.59
N VAL A 144 -3.98 4.71 10.94
CA VAL A 144 -3.40 5.77 10.10
C VAL A 144 -2.54 6.72 10.93
N GLU A 145 -3.03 7.17 12.09
CA GLU A 145 -2.25 8.06 12.97
C GLU A 145 -1.09 7.32 13.64
N LEU A 146 -1.27 6.08 14.10
CA LEU A 146 -0.18 5.27 14.68
C LEU A 146 0.98 5.07 13.69
N LEU A 147 0.67 4.82 12.41
CA LEU A 147 1.68 4.59 11.38
C LEU A 147 2.56 5.82 11.11
N ARG A 148 2.11 7.02 11.44
CA ARG A 148 2.93 8.24 11.38
C ARG A 148 4.14 8.15 12.31
N TYR A 149 3.98 7.55 13.49
CA TYR A 149 5.02 7.44 14.52
C TYR A 149 5.82 6.15 14.40
N THR A 150 5.14 5.05 14.08
CA THR A 150 5.76 3.72 14.01
C THR A 150 6.47 3.45 12.69
N MET A 151 6.04 4.12 11.61
CA MET A 151 6.57 3.98 10.25
C MET A 151 6.58 5.34 9.51
N PRO A 152 7.36 6.33 10.01
CA PRO A 152 7.36 7.71 9.47
C PRO A 152 7.77 7.78 7.99
N GLU A 153 8.54 6.82 7.50
CA GLU A 153 8.96 6.67 6.10
C GLU A 153 7.79 6.36 5.15
N GLN A 154 6.64 5.95 5.69
CA GLN A 154 5.46 5.66 4.88
C GLN A 154 4.71 6.96 4.55
N PRO A 155 4.47 7.27 3.26
CA PRO A 155 3.65 8.41 2.85
C PRO A 155 2.17 8.22 3.23
N PRO A 156 1.33 9.27 3.17
CA PRO A 156 -0.10 9.19 3.50
C PRO A 156 -0.85 8.05 2.80
N SER A 157 -0.58 7.83 1.51
CA SER A 157 -1.17 6.72 0.77
C SER A 157 -0.80 5.34 1.31
N SER A 158 0.46 5.13 1.67
CA SER A 158 0.93 3.87 2.25
C SER A 158 0.30 3.65 3.62
N ARG A 159 0.23 4.69 4.47
CA ARG A 159 -0.44 4.61 5.78
C ARG A 159 -1.91 4.21 5.64
N LEU A 160 -2.65 4.86 4.74
CA LEU A 160 -4.05 4.53 4.44
C LEU A 160 -4.23 3.09 3.94
N SER A 161 -3.34 2.61 3.08
CA SER A 161 -3.37 1.25 2.54
C SER A 161 -3.10 0.19 3.61
N LEU A 162 -2.05 0.38 4.41
CA LEU A 162 -1.70 -0.52 5.52
C LEU A 162 -2.80 -0.55 6.58
N ALA A 163 -3.32 0.61 6.96
CA ALA A 163 -4.40 0.72 7.94
C ALA A 163 -5.68 0.01 7.46
N GLN A 164 -6.00 0.11 6.16
CA GLN A 164 -7.12 -0.62 5.57
C GLN A 164 -6.91 -2.13 5.58
N ALA A 165 -5.66 -2.61 5.42
CA ALA A 165 -5.34 -4.02 5.53
C ALA A 165 -5.59 -4.56 6.95
N VAL A 166 -5.19 -3.80 7.98
CA VAL A 166 -5.49 -4.12 9.40
C VAL A 166 -6.99 -4.21 9.64
N VAL A 167 -7.76 -3.25 9.12
CA VAL A 167 -9.23 -3.22 9.25
C VAL A 167 -9.86 -4.42 8.54
N SER A 168 -9.38 -4.77 7.35
CA SER A 168 -9.85 -5.92 6.58
C SER A 168 -9.61 -7.23 7.35
N ALA A 169 -8.39 -7.42 7.87
CA ALA A 169 -8.03 -8.59 8.67
C ALA A 169 -8.87 -8.69 9.96
N ASN A 170 -9.07 -7.58 10.68
CA ASN A 170 -9.89 -7.54 11.89
C ASN A 170 -11.38 -7.83 11.60
N SER A 171 -11.91 -7.24 10.53
CA SER A 171 -13.28 -7.50 10.07
C SER A 171 -13.47 -8.97 9.70
N ARG A 172 -12.53 -9.56 8.96
CA ARG A 172 -12.53 -10.98 8.58
C ARG A 172 -12.53 -11.90 9.81
N SER A 173 -11.60 -11.71 10.75
CA SER A 173 -11.55 -12.49 11.99
C SER A 173 -12.86 -12.42 12.76
N LYS A 174 -13.48 -11.22 12.82
CA LYS A 174 -14.75 -11.05 13.53
C LYS A 174 -15.94 -11.64 12.77
N ALA A 175 -15.96 -11.59 11.44
CA ALA A 175 -16.98 -12.22 10.62
C ALA A 175 -16.97 -13.75 10.76
N VAL A 176 -15.79 -14.37 10.87
CA VAL A 176 -15.64 -15.80 11.21
C VAL A 176 -16.19 -16.09 12.60
N SER A 177 -15.78 -15.32 13.60
CA SER A 177 -16.26 -15.46 14.99
C SER A 177 -17.78 -15.34 15.13
N LEU A 178 -18.43 -14.54 14.27
CA LEU A 178 -19.89 -14.38 14.24
C LEU A 178 -20.61 -15.37 13.32
N GLY A 179 -19.87 -16.23 12.59
CA GLY A 179 -20.43 -17.23 11.69
C GLY A 179 -20.91 -16.69 10.33
N PHE A 180 -20.63 -15.43 9.99
CA PHE A 180 -21.00 -14.84 8.69
C PHE A 180 -20.16 -15.37 7.53
N GLN A 181 -18.92 -15.75 7.80
CA GLN A 181 -18.02 -16.32 6.81
C GLN A 181 -17.42 -17.61 7.34
N LYS A 182 -17.28 -18.58 6.45
CA LYS A 182 -16.74 -19.92 6.75
C LYS A 182 -15.47 -20.16 5.97
N GLY A 183 -14.63 -21.04 6.48
CA GLY A 183 -13.38 -21.45 5.84
C GLY A 183 -12.20 -20.51 6.14
N PRO A 184 -10.99 -20.96 5.77
CA PRO A 184 -9.75 -20.24 6.05
C PRO A 184 -9.71 -18.89 5.33
N SER A 185 -8.99 -17.94 5.92
CA SER A 185 -8.67 -16.67 5.27
C SER A 185 -7.80 -16.89 4.03
N ALA A 186 -7.77 -15.91 3.11
CA ALA A 186 -6.83 -15.97 2.00
C ALA A 186 -5.37 -16.10 2.47
N ASP A 187 -5.00 -15.49 3.59
CA ASP A 187 -3.66 -15.60 4.16
C ASP A 187 -3.36 -17.03 4.66
N GLU A 188 -4.32 -17.68 5.35
CA GLU A 188 -4.20 -19.08 5.81
C GLU A 188 -4.17 -20.09 4.65
N GLU A 189 -4.74 -19.75 3.51
CA GLU A 189 -4.66 -20.53 2.27
C GLU A 189 -3.36 -20.27 1.47
N GLY A 190 -2.44 -19.48 2.02
CA GLY A 190 -1.13 -19.23 1.44
C GLY A 190 -1.10 -18.14 0.36
N TRP A 191 -2.16 -17.35 0.19
CA TRP A 191 -2.15 -16.23 -0.79
C TRP A 191 -1.13 -15.13 -0.45
N GLY A 192 -0.75 -15.03 0.82
CA GLY A 192 0.30 -14.14 1.31
C GLY A 192 1.69 -14.77 1.39
N GLU A 193 1.85 -16.05 1.07
CA GLU A 193 3.14 -16.74 1.19
C GLU A 193 4.21 -16.10 0.29
N GLY A 194 5.39 -15.89 0.88
CA GLY A 194 6.52 -15.26 0.19
C GLY A 194 6.40 -13.73 0.04
N GLN A 195 5.34 -13.10 0.52
CA GLN A 195 5.28 -11.63 0.58
C GLN A 195 5.94 -11.11 1.86
N PRO A 196 6.65 -9.97 1.82
CA PRO A 196 7.11 -9.31 3.04
C PRO A 196 5.92 -9.02 3.97
N ARG A 197 6.13 -9.04 5.28
CA ARG A 197 5.10 -8.73 6.28
C ARG A 197 5.54 -7.57 7.16
N VAL A 198 4.58 -6.74 7.56
CA VAL A 198 4.75 -5.71 8.59
C VAL A 198 3.73 -5.91 9.68
N LYS A 199 4.08 -5.51 10.91
CA LYS A 199 3.17 -5.56 12.04
C LYS A 199 2.57 -4.18 12.30
N VAL A 200 1.25 -4.10 12.36
CA VAL A 200 0.50 -2.86 12.62
C VAL A 200 -0.68 -3.17 13.54
N MET A 201 -0.76 -2.46 14.67
CA MET A 201 -1.70 -2.71 15.76
C MET A 201 -1.78 -4.18 16.16
N GLY A 202 -0.62 -4.84 16.29
CA GLY A 202 -0.54 -6.27 16.62
C GLY A 202 -0.95 -7.24 15.51
N ARG A 203 -1.26 -6.77 14.29
CA ARG A 203 -1.62 -7.62 13.14
C ARG A 203 -0.50 -7.66 12.11
N GLU A 204 -0.18 -8.86 11.63
CA GLU A 204 0.76 -9.03 10.53
C GLU A 204 0.07 -8.87 9.18
N VAL A 205 0.48 -7.88 8.42
CA VAL A 205 -0.05 -7.52 7.11
C VAL A 205 0.98 -7.87 6.04
N ALA A 206 0.57 -8.64 5.03
CA ALA A 206 1.38 -8.86 3.83
C ALA A 206 1.46 -7.57 3.00
N VAL A 207 2.67 -7.20 2.56
CA VAL A 207 2.93 -5.93 1.90
C VAL A 207 3.63 -6.08 0.56
N LEU A 208 3.49 -5.04 -0.25
CA LEU A 208 4.12 -4.90 -1.54
C LEU A 208 4.96 -3.63 -1.57
N LYS A 209 6.25 -3.78 -1.83
CA LYS A 209 7.20 -2.66 -1.93
C LYS A 209 6.90 -1.76 -3.13
N ARG A 210 7.05 -0.44 -2.94
CA ARG A 210 6.94 0.59 -3.98
C ARG A 210 8.33 0.89 -4.53
N GLY A 211 8.71 0.24 -5.63
CA GLY A 211 10.00 0.51 -6.28
C GLY A 211 10.08 1.96 -6.81
N GLY A 212 11.21 2.63 -6.56
CA GLY A 212 11.51 3.96 -7.12
C GLY A 212 10.75 5.14 -6.48
N TYR A 213 10.16 4.94 -5.31
CA TYR A 213 9.43 5.97 -4.58
C TYR A 213 10.20 6.36 -3.30
N GLU A 214 10.65 7.61 -3.22
CA GLU A 214 11.40 8.15 -2.07
C GLU A 214 10.52 9.19 -1.35
N TRP A 215 10.12 8.89 -0.12
CA TRP A 215 9.41 9.82 0.77
C TRP A 215 10.38 10.36 1.80
N LYS A 216 10.47 11.70 1.89
CA LYS A 216 11.42 12.39 2.78
C LYS A 216 10.79 12.88 4.10
N GLY A 217 9.61 12.37 4.48
CA GLY A 217 8.90 12.82 5.67
C GLY A 217 8.01 14.04 5.41
N GLU A 218 7.31 14.50 6.47
CA GLU A 218 6.43 15.68 6.44
C GLU A 218 7.18 17.00 6.78
N GLU A 219 8.47 16.94 7.07
CA GLU A 219 9.27 18.11 7.46
C GLU A 219 9.77 18.89 6.23
N ASN A 220 9.03 19.94 5.85
CA ASN A 220 9.60 21.04 5.08
C ASN A 220 10.40 21.94 6.05
N VAL A 221 11.68 21.63 6.25
CA VAL A 221 12.62 22.66 6.71
C VAL A 221 12.80 23.62 5.54
N GLY A 222 12.41 24.88 5.75
CA GLY A 222 12.53 25.96 4.77
C GLY A 222 13.90 25.96 4.08
N GLY A 223 13.87 26.24 2.78
CA GLY A 223 15.07 26.22 1.96
C GLY A 223 16.14 27.18 2.45
N ASP A 224 17.37 26.68 2.47
CA ASP A 224 18.49 27.38 1.84
C ASP A 224 19.54 26.36 1.40
N ALA A 225 20.01 26.55 0.18
CA ALA A 225 21.05 25.74 -0.44
C ALA A 225 22.42 26.22 0.04
N ALA A 226 23.25 25.31 0.55
CA ALA A 226 24.70 25.35 0.34
C ALA A 226 25.35 24.01 0.69
N ALA A 227 25.98 23.42 -0.32
CA ALA A 227 26.98 22.39 -0.13
C ALA A 227 28.16 22.97 0.66
N THR A 228 28.69 22.24 1.64
CA THR A 228 30.15 22.03 1.73
C THR A 228 30.51 20.90 2.68
N SER A 229 31.54 20.21 2.22
CA SER A 229 32.29 19.11 2.78
C SER A 229 33.04 19.43 4.08
N GLY A 230 33.14 18.41 4.94
CA GLY A 230 34.37 18.05 5.64
C GLY A 230 34.63 18.75 6.97
N GLY A 231 35.02 17.97 7.98
CA GLY A 231 35.67 18.50 9.18
C GLY A 231 35.36 17.74 10.45
N SER A 232 36.31 16.89 10.85
CA SER A 232 36.40 16.14 12.10
C SER A 232 36.17 16.95 13.38
N ALA A 233 35.62 16.29 14.40
CA ALA A 233 35.98 16.47 15.81
C ALA A 233 35.58 15.16 16.54
N VAL A 234 36.52 14.29 16.91
CA VAL A 234 37.29 14.36 18.16
C VAL A 234 36.34 14.43 19.36
N THR A 235 36.08 13.27 19.97
CA THR A 235 35.82 13.18 21.40
C THR A 235 36.56 11.98 21.98
N THR A 236 37.45 12.35 22.88
CA THR A 236 38.42 11.55 23.62
C THR A 236 37.72 10.71 24.67
N GLU A 237 38.24 9.51 24.87
CA GLU A 237 37.89 8.56 25.91
C GLU A 237 38.00 9.14 27.32
N SER A 238 37.21 8.60 28.25
CA SER A 238 37.64 8.43 29.63
C SER A 238 37.05 7.15 30.23
N ALA A 239 38.00 6.29 30.61
CA ALA A 239 37.96 5.04 31.37
C ALA A 239 36.81 4.94 32.42
N SER A 240 36.33 3.74 32.77
CA SER A 240 37.13 2.79 33.56
C SER A 240 36.37 1.50 33.88
N ALA A 241 37.13 0.39 33.85
CA ALA A 241 37.08 -0.75 34.78
C ALA A 241 35.94 -1.77 34.56
N GLU A 242 36.11 -3.08 34.74
CA GLU A 242 37.23 -3.96 35.06
C GLU A 242 36.74 -5.38 34.69
N LYS A 243 37.65 -6.23 34.22
CA LYS A 243 37.38 -7.66 33.98
C LYS A 243 37.28 -8.41 35.31
N ALA A 244 36.25 -9.23 35.48
CA ALA A 244 36.33 -10.43 36.30
C ALA A 244 35.62 -11.60 35.60
N GLN A 245 36.42 -12.63 35.33
CA GLN A 245 36.05 -13.88 34.68
C GLN A 245 35.31 -14.83 35.64
N THR A 246 34.48 -15.67 35.01
CA THR A 246 34.21 -17.09 35.34
C THR A 246 33.55 -17.43 36.67
N GLN A 247 32.36 -18.02 36.58
CA GLN A 247 32.16 -19.44 36.91
C GLN A 247 30.79 -19.94 36.40
N SER A 248 30.84 -21.02 35.62
CA SER A 248 29.70 -21.83 35.20
C SER A 248 29.07 -22.55 36.41
N PRO A 249 27.78 -22.91 36.34
CA PRO A 249 27.50 -24.35 36.32
C PRO A 249 26.37 -24.78 35.35
N LEU A 250 26.69 -25.82 34.60
CA LEU A 250 25.89 -27.04 34.38
C LEU A 250 24.41 -26.91 33.95
N SER A 251 24.22 -27.05 32.64
CA SER A 251 23.38 -28.06 31.97
C SER A 251 21.95 -28.29 32.52
N VAL A 252 20.98 -27.66 31.86
CA VAL A 252 19.64 -28.21 31.67
C VAL A 252 19.44 -28.40 30.16
N ALA A 253 19.04 -29.62 29.78
CA ALA A 253 18.94 -30.06 28.39
C ALA A 253 18.04 -29.15 27.53
N ALA A 254 18.62 -28.63 26.45
CA ALA A 254 17.90 -27.85 25.44
C ALA A 254 17.09 -28.77 24.50
N PRO A 255 15.88 -28.36 24.06
CA PRO A 255 15.14 -29.06 23.02
C PRO A 255 15.90 -29.00 21.69
N ALA A 256 15.80 -30.07 20.89
CA ALA A 256 16.53 -30.25 19.63
C ALA A 256 16.41 -29.04 18.69
N THR A 257 17.55 -28.45 18.34
CA THR A 257 17.65 -27.35 17.37
C THR A 257 17.20 -27.81 15.98
N PRO A 258 16.35 -27.05 15.26
CA PRO A 258 15.99 -27.37 13.88
C PRO A 258 17.23 -27.34 12.98
N LYS A 259 17.37 -28.33 12.09
CA LYS A 259 18.48 -28.39 11.14
C LYS A 259 18.49 -27.11 10.26
N PRO A 260 19.65 -26.50 10.01
CA PRO A 260 19.74 -25.27 9.24
C PRO A 260 19.35 -25.54 7.78
N VAL A 261 18.28 -24.89 7.30
CA VAL A 261 17.72 -25.07 5.95
C VAL A 261 18.23 -23.98 5.02
N TRP A 262 18.79 -24.37 3.87
CA TRP A 262 19.22 -23.43 2.83
C TRP A 262 18.01 -22.84 2.07
N ALA A 263 17.95 -21.52 1.94
CA ALA A 263 17.14 -20.85 0.92
C ALA A 263 17.79 -21.03 -0.45
N THR A 264 17.03 -21.40 -1.47
CA THR A 264 17.55 -21.69 -2.82
C THR A 264 16.75 -20.92 -3.85
N SER A 265 17.42 -20.22 -4.76
CA SER A 265 16.77 -19.52 -5.87
C SER A 265 16.22 -20.51 -6.89
N ALA A 266 15.25 -20.08 -7.70
CA ALA A 266 14.92 -20.79 -8.92
C ALA A 266 16.16 -20.86 -9.84
N PRO A 267 16.39 -21.99 -10.54
CA PRO A 267 17.47 -22.10 -11.50
C PRO A 267 17.20 -21.22 -12.72
N ILE A 268 18.19 -20.44 -13.14
CA ILE A 268 18.12 -19.66 -14.39
C ILE A 268 19.15 -20.19 -15.36
N SER A 269 18.73 -20.47 -16.59
CA SER A 269 19.60 -20.95 -17.66
C SER A 269 19.61 -19.99 -18.85
N LEU A 270 20.78 -19.79 -19.46
CA LEU A 270 20.96 -19.03 -20.69
C LEU A 270 22.15 -19.61 -21.48
N LYS A 271 21.95 -19.92 -22.76
CA LYS A 271 22.98 -20.53 -23.64
C LYS A 271 23.69 -21.71 -22.96
N ASP A 272 22.88 -22.67 -22.49
CA ASP A 272 23.26 -23.87 -21.74
C ASP A 272 24.04 -23.67 -20.43
N SER A 273 24.35 -22.42 -20.07
CA SER A 273 24.89 -22.10 -18.76
C SER A 273 23.76 -22.02 -17.75
N LYS A 274 23.95 -22.58 -16.55
CA LYS A 274 22.95 -22.64 -15.49
C LYS A 274 23.46 -21.95 -14.23
N PHE A 275 22.59 -21.18 -13.57
CA PHE A 275 22.87 -20.43 -12.35
C PHE A 275 21.88 -20.79 -11.26
N ILE A 276 22.38 -21.03 -10.05
CA ILE A 276 21.58 -21.22 -8.83
C ILE A 276 22.31 -20.54 -7.68
N ALA A 277 21.62 -19.72 -6.90
CA ALA A 277 22.16 -19.20 -5.65
C ALA A 277 21.47 -19.86 -4.46
N ARG A 278 22.20 -19.96 -3.35
CA ARG A 278 21.70 -20.46 -2.08
C ARG A 278 22.14 -19.53 -0.96
N ALA A 279 21.28 -19.29 0.00
CA ALA A 279 21.58 -18.44 1.14
C ALA A 279 21.20 -19.15 2.44
N ILE A 280 21.92 -18.84 3.51
CA ILE A 280 21.68 -19.40 4.85
C ILE A 280 22.12 -18.42 5.91
N HIS A 281 21.50 -18.48 7.09
CA HIS A 281 21.95 -17.72 8.25
C HIS A 281 23.35 -18.18 8.65
N LEU A 282 24.19 -17.24 9.03
CA LEU A 282 25.54 -17.47 9.50
C LEU A 282 25.72 -16.64 10.77
N SER A 283 26.01 -17.27 11.91
CA SER A 283 26.21 -16.55 13.17
C SER A 283 27.69 -16.31 13.49
N SER A 284 28.60 -17.12 12.92
CA SER A 284 30.04 -16.99 13.15
C SER A 284 30.87 -17.34 11.90
N PRO A 285 32.05 -16.74 11.71
CA PRO A 285 32.92 -17.07 10.57
C PRO A 285 33.36 -18.54 10.55
N SER A 286 33.53 -19.15 11.72
CA SER A 286 33.92 -20.55 11.90
C SER A 286 32.87 -21.54 11.38
N GLU A 287 31.59 -21.16 11.39
CA GLU A 287 30.49 -22.03 10.97
C GLU A 287 30.45 -22.24 9.45
N ARG A 288 30.97 -21.27 8.66
CA ARG A 288 30.99 -21.29 7.19
C ARG A 288 31.52 -22.62 6.63
N GLY A 289 32.65 -23.10 7.16
CA GLY A 289 33.27 -24.33 6.68
C GLY A 289 32.38 -25.56 6.86
N THR A 290 31.67 -25.64 7.99
CA THR A 290 30.73 -26.72 8.29
C THR A 290 29.49 -26.63 7.42
N LEU A 291 28.93 -25.43 7.23
CA LEU A 291 27.76 -25.21 6.37
C LEU A 291 28.05 -25.54 4.90
N MET A 292 29.22 -25.12 4.40
CA MET A 292 29.65 -25.47 3.04
C MET A 292 29.78 -26.99 2.85
N LYS A 293 30.42 -27.69 3.79
CA LYS A 293 30.50 -29.16 3.76
C LYS A 293 29.13 -29.82 3.78
N SER A 294 28.22 -29.33 4.65
CA SER A 294 26.84 -29.81 4.72
C SER A 294 26.11 -29.59 3.39
N LEU A 295 26.30 -28.45 2.73
CA LEU A 295 25.70 -28.15 1.44
C LEU A 295 26.18 -29.11 0.35
N PHE A 296 27.50 -29.36 0.25
CA PHE A 296 28.06 -30.30 -0.72
C PHE A 296 27.65 -31.76 -0.48
N ASN A 297 27.37 -32.13 0.76
CA ASN A 297 26.85 -33.46 1.09
C ASN A 297 25.37 -33.58 0.75
N ALA A 298 24.58 -32.54 1.01
CA ALA A 298 23.16 -32.52 0.67
C ALA A 298 22.93 -32.42 -0.84
N GLN A 299 23.84 -31.78 -1.58
CA GLN A 299 23.74 -31.54 -3.03
C GLN A 299 25.05 -31.94 -3.72
N PRO A 300 25.29 -33.24 -3.97
CA PRO A 300 26.53 -33.73 -4.58
C PRO A 300 26.82 -33.14 -5.96
N GLN A 301 25.78 -32.76 -6.72
CA GLN A 301 25.90 -32.17 -8.06
C GLN A 301 26.60 -30.80 -8.08
N LEU A 302 26.79 -30.15 -6.92
CA LEU A 302 27.57 -28.91 -6.83
C LEU A 302 29.06 -29.16 -7.06
N ARG A 303 29.55 -30.38 -6.82
CA ARG A 303 30.96 -30.74 -7.03
C ARG A 303 31.34 -30.81 -8.52
N SER A 304 30.36 -31.00 -9.41
CA SER A 304 30.56 -30.97 -10.86
C SER A 304 30.28 -29.59 -11.48
N ALA A 305 29.96 -28.58 -10.65
CA ALA A 305 29.77 -27.23 -11.13
C ALA A 305 31.11 -26.60 -11.55
N SER A 306 31.04 -25.70 -12.52
CA SER A 306 32.21 -24.96 -13.01
C SER A 306 32.72 -23.99 -11.95
N HIS A 307 31.80 -23.35 -11.22
CA HIS A 307 32.11 -22.39 -10.17
C HIS A 307 31.11 -22.48 -9.02
N ASN A 308 31.59 -22.43 -7.78
CA ASN A 308 30.86 -22.32 -6.52
C ASN A 308 31.42 -21.13 -5.72
N ALA A 309 31.16 -19.92 -6.20
CA ALA A 309 31.53 -18.69 -5.52
C ALA A 309 30.71 -18.51 -4.24
N TRP A 310 31.25 -17.81 -3.25
CA TRP A 310 30.51 -17.48 -2.03
C TRP A 310 30.86 -16.10 -1.48
N ALA A 311 29.96 -15.53 -0.70
CA ALA A 311 30.18 -14.31 0.05
C ALA A 311 29.36 -14.32 1.34
N TYR A 312 29.84 -13.67 2.39
CA TYR A 312 29.06 -13.46 3.61
C TYR A 312 29.28 -12.07 4.19
N ARG A 313 28.29 -11.62 4.97
CA ARG A 313 28.37 -10.43 5.81
C ARG A 313 27.94 -10.82 7.22
N LEU A 314 28.74 -10.50 8.22
CA LEU A 314 28.49 -10.82 9.64
C LEU A 314 28.52 -9.55 10.47
N ARG A 315 27.62 -9.44 11.45
CA ARG A 315 27.70 -8.36 12.43
C ARG A 315 29.05 -8.42 13.16
N PRO A 316 29.62 -7.26 13.54
CA PRO A 316 30.79 -7.24 14.39
C PRO A 316 30.49 -8.00 15.69
N SER A 317 31.46 -8.76 16.18
CA SER A 317 31.37 -9.34 17.52
C SER A 317 31.28 -8.22 18.54
N GLU A 318 30.49 -8.42 19.60
CA GLU A 318 30.52 -7.62 20.83
C GLU A 318 32.00 -7.44 21.24
N GLY A 319 32.56 -6.23 21.09
CA GLY A 319 33.98 -5.92 21.33
C GLY A 319 34.83 -5.56 20.09
N SER A 320 34.28 -5.57 18.88
CA SER A 320 34.98 -5.06 17.68
C SER A 320 35.07 -3.53 17.69
N MET A 321 36.28 -2.97 17.51
CA MET A 321 36.49 -1.51 17.39
C MET A 321 35.81 -0.88 16.16
N SER A 322 35.42 -1.70 15.18
CA SER A 322 34.69 -1.26 13.99
C SER A 322 33.24 -1.70 14.08
N ASN A 323 32.32 -0.74 13.92
CA ASN A 323 30.88 -0.97 13.78
C ASN A 323 30.48 -1.42 12.35
N ARG A 324 31.45 -1.61 11.45
CA ARG A 324 31.18 -2.14 10.10
C ARG A 324 31.05 -3.66 10.13
N PRO A 325 30.03 -4.25 9.47
CA PRO A 325 29.93 -5.69 9.29
C PRO A 325 31.21 -6.27 8.69
N ARG A 326 31.64 -7.44 9.16
CA ARG A 326 32.73 -8.20 8.55
C ARG A 326 32.24 -8.79 7.23
N GLU A 327 33.00 -8.59 6.17
CA GLU A 327 32.66 -9.06 4.83
C GLU A 327 33.82 -9.88 4.26
N GLU A 328 33.50 -11.05 3.70
CA GLU A 328 34.45 -11.92 3.01
C GLU A 328 33.77 -12.57 1.82
N SER A 329 34.54 -12.84 0.77
CA SER A 329 34.06 -13.44 -0.47
C SER A 329 35.13 -14.30 -1.14
N PHE A 330 34.69 -15.14 -2.06
CA PHE A 330 35.52 -16.00 -2.89
C PHE A 330 34.87 -16.24 -4.24
N ASP A 331 35.63 -15.97 -5.30
CA ASP A 331 35.14 -15.97 -6.69
C ASP A 331 35.07 -17.36 -7.34
N ASP A 332 35.85 -18.32 -6.84
CA ASP A 332 36.01 -19.66 -7.42
C ASP A 332 36.27 -19.67 -8.94
N GLY A 333 37.13 -18.77 -9.43
CA GLY A 333 37.46 -18.63 -10.85
C GLY A 333 36.48 -17.79 -11.68
N GLU A 334 35.33 -17.40 -11.14
CA GLU A 334 34.42 -16.43 -11.74
C GLU A 334 34.79 -15.02 -11.26
N THR A 335 35.80 -14.41 -11.88
CA THR A 335 36.37 -13.12 -11.45
C THR A 335 35.31 -12.03 -11.25
N GLY A 336 35.28 -11.42 -10.06
CA GLY A 336 34.40 -10.34 -9.61
C GLY A 336 33.04 -10.79 -9.05
N CYS A 337 32.79 -12.11 -8.97
CA CYS A 337 31.53 -12.68 -8.48
C CYS A 337 31.29 -12.41 -6.99
N GLY A 338 32.32 -12.60 -6.16
CA GLY A 338 32.32 -12.34 -4.73
C GLY A 338 32.02 -10.88 -4.41
N ASP A 339 32.66 -9.95 -5.11
CA ASP A 339 32.41 -8.51 -4.96
C ASP A 339 30.99 -8.12 -5.39
N LEU A 340 30.47 -8.72 -6.47
CA LEU A 340 29.08 -8.54 -6.87
C LEU A 340 28.12 -9.00 -5.77
N MET A 341 28.35 -10.19 -5.20
CA MET A 341 27.51 -10.71 -4.12
C MET A 341 27.56 -9.81 -2.88
N LEU A 342 28.75 -9.36 -2.44
CA LEU A 342 28.87 -8.42 -1.34
C LEU A 342 28.15 -7.11 -1.62
N ARG A 343 28.24 -6.58 -2.84
CA ARG A 343 27.50 -5.37 -3.23
C ARG A 343 25.99 -5.56 -3.13
N ILE A 344 25.45 -6.66 -3.65
CA ILE A 344 24.02 -6.98 -3.55
C ILE A 344 23.61 -7.12 -2.08
N MET A 345 24.41 -7.81 -1.28
CA MET A 345 24.14 -7.98 0.15
C MET A 345 24.17 -6.64 0.90
N ARG A 346 25.01 -5.67 0.52
CA ARG A 346 24.97 -4.31 1.06
C ARG A 346 23.70 -3.57 0.62
N GLU A 347 23.35 -3.63 -0.67
CA GLU A 347 22.15 -2.99 -1.25
C GLU A 347 20.87 -3.41 -0.53
N ILE A 348 20.75 -4.69 -0.15
CA ILE A 348 19.58 -5.23 0.56
C ILE A 348 19.77 -5.32 2.08
N ASN A 349 20.87 -4.78 2.61
CA ASN A 349 21.29 -4.87 4.01
C ASN A 349 21.25 -6.30 4.61
N ALA A 350 21.66 -7.31 3.83
CA ALA A 350 21.82 -8.68 4.33
C ALA A 350 23.06 -8.79 5.21
N VAL A 351 22.83 -9.03 6.49
CA VAL A 351 23.84 -9.31 7.51
C VAL A 351 23.51 -10.64 8.17
N ASP A 352 24.50 -11.27 8.78
CA ASP A 352 24.45 -12.64 9.34
C ASP A 352 23.97 -13.68 8.34
N THR A 353 24.44 -13.54 7.10
CA THR A 353 24.00 -14.36 5.99
C THR A 353 25.20 -14.79 5.16
N LEU A 354 25.23 -16.07 4.78
CA LEU A 354 26.14 -16.66 3.81
C LEU A 354 25.38 -16.93 2.52
N VAL A 355 25.95 -16.52 1.38
CA VAL A 355 25.44 -16.80 0.04
C VAL A 355 26.46 -17.63 -0.73
N VAL A 356 25.97 -18.62 -1.46
CA VAL A 356 26.73 -19.48 -2.38
C VAL A 356 26.08 -19.40 -3.75
N LEU A 357 26.83 -18.97 -4.75
CA LEU A 357 26.42 -18.92 -6.15
C LEU A 357 27.10 -20.03 -6.93
N THR A 358 26.29 -20.94 -7.47
CA THR A 358 26.76 -22.05 -8.30
C THR A 358 26.46 -21.78 -9.78
N ARG A 359 27.48 -21.94 -10.62
CA ARG A 359 27.38 -21.85 -12.08
C ARG A 359 27.87 -23.13 -12.74
N TRP A 360 27.10 -23.63 -13.70
CA TRP A 360 27.55 -24.61 -14.70
C TRP A 360 27.76 -23.89 -16.04
N PHE A 361 28.94 -24.01 -16.62
CA PHE A 361 29.27 -23.41 -17.91
C PHE A 361 28.73 -24.25 -19.07
N GLY A 362 27.98 -23.60 -19.97
CA GLY A 362 27.35 -24.25 -21.13
C GLY A 362 28.17 -24.24 -22.42
N GLY A 363 29.46 -23.93 -22.38
CA GLY A 363 30.32 -23.87 -23.58
C GLY A 363 30.36 -22.52 -24.30
N THR A 364 29.42 -21.61 -24.03
CA THR A 364 29.39 -20.26 -24.64
C THR A 364 29.64 -19.14 -23.62
N MET A 365 30.53 -18.21 -23.94
CA MET A 365 30.77 -17.03 -23.11
C MET A 365 29.55 -16.10 -23.11
N LEU A 366 29.03 -15.79 -21.93
CA LEU A 366 27.83 -14.95 -21.75
C LEU A 366 28.12 -13.45 -21.75
N GLY A 367 29.38 -13.03 -21.62
CA GLY A 367 29.72 -11.61 -21.51
C GLY A 367 29.00 -10.93 -20.34
N PRO A 368 28.50 -9.69 -20.49
CA PRO A 368 27.81 -8.94 -19.43
C PRO A 368 26.52 -9.58 -18.91
N ASP A 369 25.84 -10.40 -19.72
CA ASP A 369 24.57 -11.04 -19.31
C ASP A 369 24.75 -11.93 -18.08
N ARG A 370 25.94 -12.52 -17.88
CA ARG A 370 26.23 -13.34 -16.70
C ARG A 370 25.98 -12.57 -15.41
N TRP A 371 26.34 -11.28 -15.36
CA TRP A 371 26.19 -10.45 -14.18
C TRP A 371 24.73 -10.18 -13.82
N ARG A 372 23.90 -9.94 -14.84
CA ARG A 372 22.46 -9.77 -14.68
C ARG A 372 21.83 -11.05 -14.12
N LEU A 373 22.21 -12.21 -14.63
CA LEU A 373 21.69 -13.51 -14.16
C LEU A 373 22.14 -13.81 -12.73
N MET A 374 23.43 -13.60 -12.42
CA MET A 374 24.00 -13.77 -11.08
C MET A 374 23.27 -12.89 -10.06
N ARG A 375 23.05 -11.61 -10.38
CA ARG A 375 22.28 -10.71 -9.52
C ARG A 375 20.88 -11.25 -9.25
N ASN A 376 20.16 -11.66 -10.29
CA ASN A 376 18.79 -12.17 -10.13
C ASN A 376 18.72 -13.39 -9.22
N VAL A 377 19.60 -14.39 -9.40
CA VAL A 377 19.60 -15.59 -8.55
C VAL A 377 20.02 -15.26 -7.12
N VAL A 378 21.04 -14.43 -6.93
CA VAL A 378 21.53 -14.03 -5.59
C VAL A 378 20.46 -13.25 -4.83
N THR A 379 19.84 -12.24 -5.45
CA THR A 379 18.73 -11.47 -4.86
C THR A 379 17.55 -12.38 -4.52
N SER A 380 17.20 -13.33 -5.40
CA SER A 380 16.13 -14.30 -5.13
C SER A 380 16.44 -15.20 -3.93
N ALA A 381 17.66 -15.75 -3.84
CA ALA A 381 18.07 -16.59 -2.71
C ALA A 381 18.11 -15.83 -1.38
N LEU A 382 18.61 -14.59 -1.39
CA LEU A 382 18.63 -13.74 -0.20
C LEU A 382 17.22 -13.38 0.26
N THR A 383 16.33 -13.05 -0.67
CA THR A 383 14.92 -12.79 -0.35
C THR A 383 14.24 -14.01 0.25
N GLU A 384 14.48 -15.20 -0.32
CA GLU A 384 14.04 -16.48 0.26
C GLU A 384 14.62 -16.72 1.66
N GLN A 385 15.87 -16.36 1.91
CA GLN A 385 16.48 -16.52 3.22
C GLN A 385 15.88 -15.58 4.26
N PHE A 386 15.59 -14.33 3.90
CA PHE A 386 14.87 -13.42 4.78
C PHE A 386 13.45 -13.91 5.09
N ARG A 387 12.76 -14.48 4.09
CA ARG A 387 11.46 -15.13 4.30
C ARG A 387 11.54 -16.29 5.30
N LYS A 388 12.55 -17.17 5.16
CA LYS A 388 12.70 -18.37 5.99
C LYS A 388 13.26 -18.09 7.39
N SER A 389 14.11 -17.07 7.53
CA SER A 389 14.71 -16.71 8.83
C SER A 389 13.74 -15.95 9.73
N GLY A 390 12.61 -15.46 9.20
CA GLY A 390 11.66 -14.66 9.98
C GLY A 390 12.28 -13.37 10.54
N ALA A 391 13.48 -13.01 10.08
CA ALA A 391 14.11 -11.75 10.42
C ALA A 391 13.17 -10.65 9.91
N GLU A 392 12.70 -9.79 10.81
CA GLU A 392 11.95 -8.59 10.48
C GLU A 392 12.61 -7.97 9.25
N VAL A 393 11.87 -7.93 8.14
CA VAL A 393 12.29 -7.15 7.00
C VAL A 393 12.22 -5.72 7.51
N SER A 394 13.36 -5.21 7.98
CA SER A 394 13.58 -3.78 8.07
C SER A 394 13.38 -3.28 6.64
N LEU A 395 12.17 -2.79 6.37
CA LEU A 395 11.87 -2.05 5.17
C LEU A 395 12.88 -0.92 5.18
N GLY A 396 13.87 -0.96 4.31
CA GLY A 396 14.99 -0.02 4.28
C GLY A 396 14.55 1.38 3.85
N GLY A 397 13.62 1.99 4.56
CA GLY A 397 12.99 3.27 4.22
C GLY A 397 11.99 3.22 3.06
N GLU A 398 11.76 2.05 2.45
CA GLU A 398 10.92 1.94 1.25
C GLU A 398 9.43 2.00 1.59
N ALA A 399 8.68 2.81 0.84
CA ALA A 399 7.23 2.87 0.97
C ALA A 399 6.58 1.55 0.52
N VAL A 400 5.50 1.13 1.20
CA VAL A 400 4.81 -0.14 0.93
C VAL A 400 3.30 0.02 0.76
N TRP A 401 2.68 -0.95 0.12
CA TRP A 401 1.23 -1.11 0.03
C TRP A 401 0.78 -2.32 0.85
N GLY A 402 -0.37 -2.22 1.53
CA GLY A 402 -1.02 -3.38 2.12
C GLY A 402 -1.67 -4.24 1.02
N LEU A 403 -1.35 -5.53 0.98
CA LEU A 403 -1.93 -6.45 0.00
C LEU A 403 -3.37 -6.82 0.37
N ASP A 404 -4.25 -6.82 -0.63
CA ASP A 404 -5.64 -7.28 -0.49
C ASP A 404 -5.73 -8.74 -0.95
N LEU A 405 -5.35 -9.66 -0.05
CA LEU A 405 -5.30 -11.09 -0.33
C LEU A 405 -6.68 -11.68 -0.61
N GLU A 406 -7.74 -11.18 0.05
CA GLU A 406 -9.11 -11.63 -0.18
C GLU A 406 -9.62 -11.20 -1.56
N ALA A 407 -9.30 -9.98 -2.02
CA ALA A 407 -9.60 -9.57 -3.39
C ALA A 407 -8.81 -10.38 -4.42
N ALA A 408 -7.54 -10.72 -4.14
CA ALA A 408 -6.72 -11.56 -5.00
C ALA A 408 -7.32 -12.98 -5.14
N LYS A 409 -7.69 -13.60 -4.01
CA LYS A 409 -8.38 -14.90 -3.97
C LYS A 409 -9.69 -14.88 -4.75
N ASN A 410 -10.56 -13.92 -4.45
CA ASN A 410 -11.88 -13.81 -5.11
C ASN A 410 -11.75 -13.64 -6.62
N LYS A 411 -10.75 -12.87 -7.09
CA LYS A 411 -10.50 -12.65 -8.52
C LYS A 411 -9.97 -13.90 -9.22
N ALA A 412 -9.21 -14.75 -8.53
CA ALA A 412 -8.71 -16.00 -9.08
C ALA A 412 -9.77 -17.12 -9.13
N THR A 413 -10.69 -17.15 -8.16
CA THR A 413 -11.79 -18.14 -8.13
C THR A 413 -12.86 -17.89 -9.20
N VAL A 414 -13.02 -16.66 -9.69
CA VAL A 414 -13.94 -16.31 -10.78
C VAL A 414 -13.21 -16.51 -12.11
N GLY A 415 -13.09 -17.76 -12.55
CA GLY A 415 -12.34 -18.18 -13.75
C GLY A 415 -12.79 -17.51 -15.05
N GLY A 416 -12.21 -16.34 -15.36
CA GLY A 416 -12.42 -15.64 -16.62
C GLY A 416 -11.11 -15.09 -17.16
N TYR A 417 -10.53 -15.78 -18.14
CA TYR A 417 -9.69 -15.16 -19.17
C TYR A 417 -10.54 -14.11 -19.89
N GLY A 418 -10.59 -12.88 -19.38
CA GLY A 418 -11.41 -11.84 -20.00
C GLY A 418 -11.80 -10.72 -19.04
N SER A 419 -10.87 -9.81 -18.76
CA SER A 419 -11.09 -8.37 -18.77
C SER A 419 -9.83 -7.72 -18.24
N GLY A 420 -9.00 -7.23 -19.16
CA GLY A 420 -7.97 -6.25 -18.86
C GLY A 420 -8.62 -5.02 -18.24
N THR A 421 -8.78 -5.04 -16.93
CA THR A 421 -8.96 -3.82 -16.15
C THR A 421 -7.63 -3.09 -16.26
N LYS A 422 -7.68 -1.93 -16.91
CA LYS A 422 -6.55 -1.07 -17.29
C LYS A 422 -5.41 -1.15 -16.28
N LEU A 423 -4.20 -1.42 -16.76
CA LEU A 423 -2.96 -1.11 -16.03
C LEU A 423 -3.10 0.29 -15.44
N HIS A 424 -2.93 0.42 -14.12
CA HIS A 424 -2.72 1.72 -13.50
C HIS A 424 -1.29 2.14 -13.80
N ALA A 425 -1.13 3.33 -14.42
CA ALA A 425 0.17 3.89 -14.80
C ALA A 425 1.10 4.19 -13.59
N THR A 426 0.58 4.16 -12.37
CA THR A 426 1.29 4.61 -11.16
C THR A 426 1.78 3.48 -10.23
N THR A 427 1.41 2.22 -10.49
CA THR A 427 1.89 1.07 -9.70
C THR A 427 2.29 -0.05 -10.65
N GLY A 428 3.58 -0.15 -10.95
CA GLY A 428 4.17 -1.11 -11.91
C GLY A 428 4.10 -2.59 -11.52
N VAL A 429 3.12 -3.02 -10.70
CA VAL A 429 3.03 -4.40 -10.22
C VAL A 429 1.92 -5.14 -10.95
N VAL A 430 2.33 -6.01 -11.87
CA VAL A 430 1.46 -6.93 -12.59
C VAL A 430 0.97 -8.02 -11.63
N GLY A 431 -0.33 -8.10 -11.39
CA GLY A 431 -0.99 -9.30 -10.83
C GLY A 431 -1.48 -9.23 -9.37
N MET A 432 -0.86 -8.46 -8.47
CA MET A 432 -1.23 -8.42 -7.04
C MET A 432 -2.19 -7.27 -6.71
N GLN A 433 -3.24 -7.57 -5.92
CA GLN A 433 -4.22 -6.57 -5.47
C GLN A 433 -3.74 -5.88 -4.19
N ILE A 434 -3.95 -4.57 -4.10
CA ILE A 434 -3.62 -3.74 -2.93
C ILE A 434 -4.88 -3.10 -2.36
N HIS A 435 -4.86 -2.83 -1.05
CA HIS A 435 -5.85 -1.97 -0.44
C HIS A 435 -5.67 -0.53 -0.90
N ARG A 436 -6.63 -0.03 -1.69
CA ARG A 436 -6.53 1.30 -2.32
C ARG A 436 -6.66 2.42 -1.29
N PRO A 437 -5.73 3.39 -1.25
CA PRO A 437 -5.75 4.47 -0.27
C PRO A 437 -6.98 5.40 -0.45
N GLU A 438 -7.46 5.60 -1.68
CA GLU A 438 -8.63 6.44 -1.95
C GLU A 438 -9.91 5.85 -1.33
N ALA A 439 -10.01 4.53 -1.33
CA ALA A 439 -11.15 3.82 -0.73
C ALA A 439 -11.12 3.96 0.80
N ALA A 440 -9.96 3.80 1.42
CA ALA A 440 -9.77 3.97 2.86
C ALA A 440 -10.08 5.41 3.30
N ARG A 441 -9.52 6.41 2.59
CA ARG A 441 -9.81 7.83 2.83
C ARG A 441 -11.30 8.14 2.68
N GLY A 442 -11.90 7.66 1.60
CA GLY A 442 -13.33 7.83 1.35
C GLY A 442 -14.22 7.17 2.41
N TYR A 443 -13.75 6.08 3.03
CA TYR A 443 -14.46 5.41 4.13
C TYR A 443 -14.46 6.27 5.39
N LEU A 444 -13.30 6.79 5.82
CA LEU A 444 -13.20 7.71 6.96
C LEU A 444 -14.14 8.92 6.83
N LEU A 445 -14.10 9.61 5.68
CA LEU A 445 -14.91 10.81 5.43
C LEU A 445 -16.43 10.55 5.41
N LYS A 446 -16.86 9.32 5.17
CA LYS A 446 -18.29 8.95 5.05
C LYS A 446 -18.85 8.31 6.32
N SER A 447 -18.00 7.75 7.17
CA SER A 447 -18.44 6.86 8.26
C SER A 447 -18.44 7.50 9.65
N ILE A 448 -18.18 8.79 9.74
CA ILE A 448 -18.32 9.61 10.96
C ILE A 448 -19.50 10.56 10.83
N ALA A 449 -20.11 10.96 11.95
CA ALA A 449 -21.07 12.05 12.03
C ALA A 449 -20.95 12.74 13.40
N MET A 450 -21.20 14.04 13.46
CA MET A 450 -21.28 14.76 14.74
C MET A 450 -22.57 14.36 15.47
N LYS A 451 -22.49 14.07 16.77
CA LYS A 451 -23.67 13.80 17.59
C LYS A 451 -24.08 15.10 18.29
N ASP A 452 -25.26 15.61 17.97
CA ASP A 452 -25.84 16.73 18.71
C ASP A 452 -26.21 16.22 20.11
N GLU A 453 -25.47 16.62 21.15
CA GLU A 453 -25.96 16.45 22.52
C GLU A 453 -27.17 17.36 22.70
N ALA A 454 -28.36 16.75 22.68
CA ALA A 454 -29.56 17.42 23.15
C ALA A 454 -29.43 17.61 24.66
N THR A 455 -28.90 18.77 25.09
CA THR A 455 -29.07 19.25 26.46
C THR A 455 -30.56 19.29 26.77
N SER A 456 -31.02 18.35 27.58
CA SER A 456 -32.41 18.20 27.98
C SER A 456 -32.83 19.34 28.92
N SER A 457 -33.48 20.35 28.35
CA SER A 457 -34.63 20.96 29.02
C SER A 457 -35.56 21.56 27.97
N SER A 458 -36.77 20.99 27.89
CA SER A 458 -37.95 21.41 27.11
C SER A 458 -38.18 20.69 25.76
N PRO A 459 -39.35 20.03 25.59
CA PRO A 459 -39.75 19.38 24.35
C PRO A 459 -40.38 20.41 23.40
N ALA A 460 -39.61 21.40 22.95
CA ALA A 460 -40.04 22.26 21.87
C ALA A 460 -39.57 21.66 20.54
N ARG A 461 -40.51 21.23 19.70
CA ARG A 461 -40.31 20.76 18.32
C ARG A 461 -39.35 21.67 17.55
N ARG A 462 -38.05 21.34 17.53
CA ARG A 462 -37.11 21.91 16.56
C ARG A 462 -37.42 21.28 15.22
N LYS A 463 -38.00 22.05 14.29
CA LYS A 463 -38.08 21.66 12.87
C LYS A 463 -36.65 21.36 12.41
N SER A 464 -36.32 20.11 12.11
CA SER A 464 -35.00 19.79 11.59
C SER A 464 -34.83 20.51 10.25
N MET A 465 -34.02 21.56 10.22
CA MET A 465 -33.68 22.22 8.98
C MET A 465 -33.01 21.18 8.08
N HIS A 466 -33.50 20.99 6.85
CA HIS A 466 -32.94 19.99 5.95
C HIS A 466 -31.53 20.44 5.53
N LYS A 467 -30.49 19.95 6.20
CA LYS A 467 -29.10 20.29 5.90
C LYS A 467 -28.77 19.83 4.47
N THR A 468 -28.17 20.74 3.69
CA THR A 468 -27.71 20.42 2.33
C THR A 468 -26.63 19.33 2.38
N HIS A 469 -26.46 18.60 1.27
CA HIS A 469 -25.41 17.58 1.18
C HIS A 469 -24.02 18.13 1.50
N LYS A 470 -23.72 19.33 0.97
CA LYS A 470 -22.44 20.01 1.18
C LYS A 470 -22.19 20.36 2.64
N MET A 471 -23.22 20.80 3.38
CA MET A 471 -23.09 21.05 4.81
C MET A 471 -22.84 19.75 5.59
N ARG A 472 -23.54 18.67 5.24
CA ARG A 472 -23.29 17.34 5.85
C ARG A 472 -21.93 16.75 5.49
N GLU A 473 -21.34 17.12 4.37
CA GLU A 473 -19.95 16.75 4.03
C GLU A 473 -18.96 17.54 4.89
N ALA A 474 -19.15 18.85 5.02
CA ALA A 474 -18.30 19.70 5.84
C ALA A 474 -18.34 19.29 7.34
N GLU A 475 -19.52 18.99 7.88
CA GLU A 475 -19.68 18.50 9.26
C GLU A 475 -18.93 17.17 9.49
N ARG A 476 -18.89 16.29 8.49
CA ARG A 476 -18.15 15.02 8.60
C ARG A 476 -16.64 15.22 8.49
N GLU A 477 -16.22 16.14 7.65
CA GLU A 477 -14.81 16.52 7.50
C GLU A 477 -14.28 17.17 8.78
N GLU A 478 -15.07 18.06 9.40
CA GLU A 478 -14.78 18.67 10.70
C GLU A 478 -14.74 17.62 11.83
N ALA A 479 -15.76 16.75 11.92
CA ALA A 479 -15.78 15.68 12.91
C ALA A 479 -14.56 14.74 12.77
N LEU A 480 -14.17 14.40 11.52
CA LEU A 480 -12.99 13.59 11.25
C LEU A 480 -11.72 14.33 11.68
N GLY A 481 -11.64 15.63 11.40
CA GLY A 481 -10.50 16.47 11.79
C GLY A 481 -10.30 16.53 13.30
N LEU A 482 -11.39 16.65 14.07
CA LEU A 482 -11.36 16.63 15.54
C LEU A 482 -10.95 15.26 16.09
N LEU A 483 -11.46 14.17 15.50
CA LEU A 483 -11.06 12.80 15.90
C LEU A 483 -9.57 12.54 15.64
N LEU A 484 -9.09 12.82 14.42
CA LEU A 484 -7.68 12.65 14.08
C LEU A 484 -6.80 13.57 14.93
N GLY A 485 -7.33 14.74 15.29
CA GLY A 485 -6.66 15.61 16.23
C GLY A 485 -6.54 15.02 17.64
N ALA A 486 -7.63 14.49 18.19
CA ALA A 486 -7.59 13.82 19.49
C ALA A 486 -6.56 12.67 19.51
N LEU A 487 -6.50 11.88 18.42
CA LEU A 487 -5.54 10.80 18.26
C LEU A 487 -4.10 11.30 18.14
N ARG A 488 -3.86 12.38 17.39
CA ARG A 488 -2.52 12.97 17.28
C ARG A 488 -2.02 13.47 18.63
N MET A 489 -2.84 14.19 19.38
CA MET A 489 -2.50 14.63 20.74
C MET A 489 -2.24 13.47 21.69
N LEU A 490 -2.98 12.37 21.54
CA LEU A 490 -2.73 11.12 22.26
C LEU A 490 -1.33 10.59 21.94
N PHE A 491 -1.02 10.34 20.67
CA PHE A 491 0.26 9.77 20.27
C PHE A 491 1.44 10.70 20.56
N ASP A 492 1.32 12.00 20.29
CA ASP A 492 2.35 13.01 20.60
C ASP A 492 2.73 12.98 22.09
N SER A 493 1.75 12.81 22.99
CA SER A 493 2.01 12.77 24.45
C SER A 493 2.86 11.56 24.90
N TRP A 494 2.97 10.52 24.07
CA TRP A 494 3.71 9.29 24.35
C TRP A 494 4.91 9.08 23.42
N ALA A 495 5.05 9.86 22.33
CA ALA A 495 6.03 9.63 21.28
C ALA A 495 7.48 9.70 21.76
N ASP A 496 7.79 10.57 22.73
CA ASP A 496 9.14 10.72 23.29
C ASP A 496 9.45 9.71 24.40
N ASP A 497 8.43 9.02 24.92
CA ASP A 497 8.54 8.13 26.08
C ASP A 497 8.42 6.64 25.74
N LEU A 498 7.80 6.31 24.60
CA LEU A 498 7.61 4.93 24.14
C LEU A 498 8.36 4.70 22.84
N ASP A 499 9.02 3.55 22.72
CA ASP A 499 9.52 3.10 21.42
C ASP A 499 8.37 2.74 20.48
N THR A 500 8.68 2.60 19.18
CA THR A 500 7.68 2.32 18.15
C THR A 500 6.94 1.00 18.36
N ALA A 501 7.62 -0.02 18.91
CA ALA A 501 7.03 -1.32 19.16
C ALA A 501 6.05 -1.28 20.36
N GLU A 502 6.37 -0.53 21.40
CA GLU A 502 5.52 -0.33 22.57
C GLU A 502 4.31 0.54 22.23
N LEU A 503 4.49 1.57 21.40
CA LEU A 503 3.38 2.37 20.88
C LEU A 503 2.38 1.49 20.09
N ASP A 504 2.88 0.61 19.21
CA ASP A 504 2.05 -0.35 18.47
C ASP A 504 1.28 -1.31 19.40
N ARG A 505 1.97 -1.84 20.42
CA ARG A 505 1.36 -2.73 21.42
C ARG A 505 0.23 -2.04 22.19
N ARG A 506 0.41 -0.79 22.61
CA ARG A 506 -0.58 -0.04 23.41
C ARG A 506 -1.75 0.48 22.60
N ALA A 507 -1.55 0.79 21.32
CA ALA A 507 -2.58 1.39 20.47
C ALA A 507 -3.88 0.57 20.42
N TRP A 508 -3.79 -0.77 20.41
CA TRP A 508 -4.98 -1.61 20.46
C TRP A 508 -5.74 -1.51 21.79
N GLY A 509 -5.01 -1.41 22.91
CA GLY A 509 -5.61 -1.20 24.24
C GLY A 509 -6.34 0.14 24.32
N TRP A 510 -5.73 1.21 23.82
CA TRP A 510 -6.36 2.54 23.73
C TRP A 510 -7.60 2.53 22.85
N TYR A 511 -7.53 1.91 21.67
CA TYR A 511 -8.70 1.69 20.83
C TYR A 511 -9.82 0.96 21.58
N CYS A 512 -9.49 -0.12 22.29
CA CYS A 512 -10.46 -0.90 23.07
C CYS A 512 -11.15 -0.08 24.18
N ALA A 513 -10.44 0.89 24.77
CA ALA A 513 -10.97 1.75 25.83
C ALA A 513 -11.97 2.79 25.32
N VAL A 514 -11.84 3.26 24.08
CA VAL A 514 -12.65 4.36 23.51
C VAL A 514 -13.58 3.92 22.37
N ARG A 515 -13.54 2.65 21.98
CA ARG A 515 -14.38 2.15 20.90
C ARG A 515 -15.87 2.33 21.22
N PRO A 516 -16.72 2.55 20.20
CA PRO A 516 -18.14 2.70 20.43
C PRO A 516 -18.76 1.42 21.02
N ASP A 517 -19.58 1.64 22.04
CA ASP A 517 -20.42 0.61 22.65
C ASP A 517 -21.59 0.28 21.72
N VAL A 518 -21.61 -0.98 21.28
CA VAL A 518 -22.67 -1.54 20.43
C VAL A 518 -22.99 -2.93 20.94
N GLU A 519 -24.19 -3.42 20.60
CA GLU A 519 -24.68 -4.73 21.04
C GLU A 519 -23.69 -5.87 20.76
N ASN A 520 -23.72 -6.90 21.60
CA ASN A 520 -22.87 -8.06 21.40
C ASN A 520 -23.42 -8.99 20.31
N GLY A 521 -22.52 -9.68 19.62
CA GLY A 521 -22.89 -10.65 18.58
C GLY A 521 -23.23 -10.01 17.24
N VAL A 522 -24.19 -10.62 16.54
CA VAL A 522 -24.62 -10.24 15.19
C VAL A 522 -25.31 -8.86 15.17
N ALA A 523 -26.04 -8.50 16.23
CA ALA A 523 -26.82 -7.27 16.28
C ALA A 523 -25.95 -5.99 16.36
N GLY A 524 -24.74 -6.07 16.91
CA GLY A 524 -23.77 -4.96 16.88
C GLY A 524 -22.87 -4.94 15.64
N TRP A 525 -22.99 -5.92 14.73
CA TRP A 525 -22.16 -5.96 13.54
C TRP A 525 -22.52 -4.81 12.60
N GLY A 526 -21.55 -3.90 12.37
CA GLY A 526 -21.77 -2.73 11.53
C GLY A 526 -22.64 -1.64 12.17
N SER A 527 -22.99 -1.78 13.45
CA SER A 527 -23.73 -0.76 14.18
C SER A 527 -22.83 0.44 14.51
N LYS A 528 -23.45 1.62 14.54
CA LYS A 528 -22.81 2.86 14.98
C LYS A 528 -23.00 3.00 16.48
N GLY A 529 -22.03 3.64 17.13
CA GLY A 529 -22.15 4.07 18.51
C GLY A 529 -21.47 5.42 18.73
N ALA A 530 -21.71 6.00 19.90
CA ALA A 530 -21.08 7.24 20.30
C ALA A 530 -19.61 7.00 20.70
N VAL A 531 -18.74 7.91 20.28
CA VAL A 531 -17.33 8.00 20.66
C VAL A 531 -17.10 9.40 21.21
N ARG A 532 -16.73 9.43 22.47
CA ARG A 532 -16.46 10.62 23.27
C ARG A 532 -14.98 11.00 23.05
N LEU A 533 -14.72 12.15 22.42
CA LEU A 533 -13.34 12.51 22.06
C LEU A 533 -12.51 12.97 23.28
N ASP A 534 -13.16 13.46 24.34
CA ASP A 534 -12.54 13.67 25.66
C ASP A 534 -11.90 12.39 26.20
N SER A 535 -12.58 11.25 26.05
CA SER A 535 -12.05 9.95 26.50
C SER A 535 -10.78 9.53 25.75
N ILE A 536 -10.53 10.04 24.53
CA ILE A 536 -9.26 9.83 23.82
C ILE A 536 -8.15 10.71 24.43
N LEU A 537 -8.47 11.97 24.75
CA LEU A 537 -7.53 12.90 25.38
C LEU A 537 -7.13 12.46 26.79
N ASP A 538 -8.01 11.77 27.51
CA ASP A 538 -7.75 11.24 28.85
C ASP A 538 -6.77 10.06 28.85
N LEU A 539 -6.51 9.46 27.68
CA LEU A 539 -5.47 8.42 27.51
C LEU A 539 -4.07 9.01 27.30
N ARG A 540 -3.94 10.34 27.21
CA ARG A 540 -2.63 11.01 27.12
C ARG A 540 -1.79 10.68 28.34
N ARG A 541 -0.47 10.77 28.15
CA ARG A 541 0.45 10.62 29.27
C ARG A 541 0.12 11.64 30.36
N PRO A 542 -0.05 11.23 31.63
CA PRO A 542 -0.26 12.17 32.71
C PRO A 542 0.95 13.08 32.85
N GLU A 543 0.71 14.39 33.02
CA GLU A 543 1.78 15.36 33.27
C GLU A 543 2.59 14.90 34.49
N ARG A 544 3.92 14.81 34.35
CA ARG A 544 4.79 14.57 35.50
C ARG A 544 4.63 15.76 36.44
N LYS A 545 3.98 15.54 37.59
CA LYS A 545 3.94 16.51 38.69
C LYS A 545 5.33 16.75 39.26
#